data_AF-A0A535LHK8-F1
#
_entry.id   AF-A0A535LHK8-F1
#
_cell.length_a   1.000
_cell.length_b   1.000
_cell.length_c   1.000
_cell.angle_alpha   90.00
_cell.angle_beta   90.00
_cell.angle_gamma   90.00
#
_symmetry.space_group_name_H-M   'P 1'
#
loop_
_entity.id
_entity.type
_entity.pdbx_description
1 polymer ?
#
loop_
_entity_poly.entity_id
_entity_poly.type
_entity_poly.pdbx_seq_one_letter_code
_entity_poly.pdbx_strand_id
1 'polypeptide(L)'
;MRPVGCIASPGGRNELRPYTTFVLLFFLREEDAEQGDGIGNLLSQQLPETFADFPVSFPTPVSPKMRIMTRPLAGPVKHRIIPITVRNFVRVQLGYDLTQRLLAADWLTFPSHALGEFVAGEVYHDDVDELLSLSPFR
;
A
#
# COMPACT_ATOMS: atom_id res chain seq x y z
N MET A 1 -7.63 -4.53 17.98
CA MET A 1 -6.57 -4.64 16.94
C MET A 1 -6.27 -3.23 16.49
N ARG A 2 -5.07 -2.72 16.78
CA ARG A 2 -4.69 -1.33 16.45
C ARG A 2 -3.84 -1.34 15.17
N PRO A 3 -4.14 -0.49 14.19
CA PRO A 3 -3.42 -0.47 12.92
C PRO A 3 -1.96 -0.04 13.12
N VAL A 4 -1.03 -0.69 12.40
CA VAL A 4 0.42 -0.56 12.59
C VAL A 4 1.07 0.43 11.62
N GLY A 5 0.38 0.83 10.55
CA GLY A 5 0.78 2.02 9.80
C GLY A 5 0.37 2.06 8.34
N CYS A 6 0.56 3.23 7.73
CA CYS A 6 0.14 3.55 6.37
C CYS A 6 1.26 4.25 5.59
N ILE A 7 1.67 3.68 4.45
CA ILE A 7 2.53 4.34 3.46
C ILE A 7 1.69 4.58 2.21
N ALA A 8 1.62 5.84 1.77
CA ALA A 8 1.12 6.18 0.45
C ALA A 8 2.33 6.35 -0.48
N SER A 9 2.29 5.72 -1.65
CA SER A 9 3.33 5.92 -2.66
C SER A 9 3.40 7.42 -3.04
N PRO A 10 4.58 8.06 -3.02
CA PRO A 10 4.70 9.49 -3.21
C PRO A 10 4.42 9.86 -4.67
N GLY A 11 3.17 10.24 -4.96
CA GLY A 11 2.85 11.02 -6.15
C GLY A 11 3.49 12.40 -6.01
N GLY A 12 4.48 12.67 -6.86
CA GLY A 12 5.29 13.90 -6.83
C GLY A 12 4.48 15.18 -6.60
N ARG A 13 5.04 16.05 -5.75
CA ARG A 13 4.54 17.39 -5.48
C ARG A 13 4.33 18.12 -6.81
N ASN A 14 3.10 18.56 -7.03
CA ASN A 14 2.72 19.62 -7.96
C ASN A 14 2.45 19.26 -9.43
N GLU A 15 1.67 18.22 -9.69
CA GLU A 15 0.89 18.11 -10.94
C GLU A 15 -0.34 17.22 -10.66
N LEU A 16 -1.55 17.77 -10.84
CA LEU A 16 -2.79 16.98 -10.88
C LEU A 16 -2.73 16.07 -12.11
N ARG A 17 -2.00 14.95 -12.01
CA ARG A 17 -2.06 13.87 -12.98
C ARG A 17 -3.30 13.04 -12.63
N PRO A 18 -4.34 13.01 -13.49
CA PRO A 18 -5.65 12.43 -13.16
C PRO A 18 -5.66 10.90 -12.93
N TYR A 19 -4.49 10.24 -12.89
CA TYR A 19 -4.40 8.79 -12.87
C TYR A 19 -3.30 8.21 -11.96
N THR A 20 -2.84 8.95 -10.94
CA THR A 20 -2.06 8.32 -9.87
C THR A 20 -2.94 7.30 -9.16
N THR A 21 -2.61 6.03 -9.34
CA THR A 21 -3.28 4.93 -8.65
C THR A 21 -2.89 5.01 -7.18
N PHE A 22 -3.71 5.68 -6.37
CA PHE A 22 -3.56 5.66 -4.92
C PHE A 22 -3.81 4.23 -4.42
N VAL A 23 -2.77 3.66 -3.81
CA VAL A 23 -2.80 2.40 -3.07
C VAL A 23 -2.44 2.74 -1.63
N LEU A 24 -3.25 2.25 -0.69
CA LEU A 24 -2.96 2.38 0.73
C LEU A 24 -2.41 1.04 1.22
N LEU A 25 -1.15 1.02 1.67
CA LEU A 25 -0.58 -0.16 2.29
C LEU A 25 -0.99 -0.20 3.76
N PHE A 26 -1.60 -1.29 4.18
CA PHE A 26 -1.97 -1.53 5.56
C PHE A 26 -1.03 -2.56 6.15
N PHE A 27 -0.06 -2.09 6.95
CA PHE A 27 0.96 -2.98 7.48
C PHE A 27 0.43 -3.82 8.63
N LEU A 28 0.57 -5.14 8.50
CA LEU A 28 0.24 -6.14 9.52
C LEU A 28 1.51 -6.68 10.15
N ARG A 29 1.40 -7.05 11.42
CA ARG A 29 2.41 -7.89 12.07
C ARG A 29 2.46 -9.25 11.43
N GLU A 30 3.61 -9.91 11.51
CA GLU A 30 3.77 -11.25 10.94
C GLU A 30 2.83 -12.28 11.59
N GLU A 31 2.53 -12.12 12.90
CA GLU A 31 1.56 -12.96 13.62
C GLU A 31 0.11 -12.82 13.11
N ASP A 32 -0.21 -11.67 12.52
CA ASP A 32 -1.56 -11.33 12.03
C ASP A 32 -1.67 -11.49 10.50
N ALA A 33 -0.63 -11.98 9.82
CA ALA A 33 -0.58 -12.06 8.36
C ALA A 33 -1.77 -12.83 7.77
N GLU A 34 -2.21 -13.91 8.44
CA GLU A 34 -3.35 -14.73 8.03
C GLU A 34 -4.69 -13.97 8.08
N GLN A 35 -4.76 -12.87 8.84
CA GLN A 35 -5.96 -12.04 8.94
C GLN A 35 -6.11 -11.08 7.75
N GLY A 36 -5.09 -10.96 6.88
CA GLY A 36 -5.08 -10.00 5.78
C GLY A 36 -6.30 -10.11 4.86
N ASP A 37 -6.65 -11.31 4.41
CA ASP A 37 -7.82 -11.52 3.55
C ASP A 37 -9.13 -11.21 4.27
N GLY A 38 -9.22 -11.54 5.57
CA GLY A 38 -10.37 -11.21 6.41
C GLY A 38 -10.58 -9.70 6.56
N ILE A 39 -9.48 -8.97 6.80
CA ILE A 39 -9.47 -7.50 6.91
C ILE A 39 -9.86 -6.87 5.56
N GLY A 40 -9.31 -7.36 4.45
CA GLY A 40 -9.68 -6.91 3.11
C GLY A 40 -11.17 -7.12 2.83
N ASN A 41 -11.70 -8.30 3.15
CA ASN A 41 -13.14 -8.58 2.97
C ASN A 41 -14.03 -7.71 3.86
N LEU A 42 -13.62 -7.46 5.10
CA LEU A 42 -14.35 -6.59 6.03
C LEU A 42 -14.37 -5.14 5.53
N LEU A 43 -13.23 -4.62 5.12
CA LEU A 43 -13.11 -3.27 4.57
C LEU A 43 -13.97 -3.11 3.31
N SER A 44 -14.02 -4.13 2.45
CA SER A 44 -14.89 -4.11 1.27
C SER A 44 -16.37 -3.99 1.60
N GLN A 45 -16.79 -4.49 2.76
CA GLN A 45 -18.19 -4.44 3.19
C GLN A 45 -18.53 -3.22 4.04
N GLN A 46 -17.58 -2.72 4.83
CA GLN A 46 -17.84 -1.69 5.84
C GLN A 46 -17.38 -0.29 5.44
N LEU A 47 -16.55 -0.15 4.41
CA LEU A 47 -16.11 1.17 3.98
C LEU A 47 -17.28 1.97 3.41
N PRO A 48 -17.40 3.25 3.77
CA PRO A 48 -18.42 4.12 3.20
C PRO A 48 -18.16 4.35 1.71
N GLU A 49 -19.19 4.71 0.96
CA GLU A 49 -19.04 5.04 -0.47
C GLU A 49 -18.11 6.26 -0.70
N THR A 50 -18.09 7.19 0.25
CA THR A 50 -17.30 8.42 0.21
C THR A 50 -16.61 8.69 1.55
N PHE A 51 -15.43 9.30 1.49
CA PHE A 51 -14.66 9.77 2.64
C PHE A 51 -14.09 11.16 2.33
N ALA A 52 -14.42 12.16 3.15
CA ALA A 52 -14.03 13.56 2.91
C ALA A 52 -14.37 14.04 1.48
N ASP A 53 -15.56 13.70 0.99
CA ASP A 53 -16.06 13.97 -0.37
C ASP A 53 -15.33 13.25 -1.53
N PHE A 54 -14.39 12.35 -1.22
CA PHE A 54 -13.72 11.50 -2.21
C PHE A 54 -14.32 10.10 -2.26
N PRO A 55 -14.54 9.51 -3.45
CA PRO A 55 -15.04 8.15 -3.58
C PRO A 55 -13.99 7.13 -3.10
N VAL A 56 -14.41 6.18 -2.27
CA VAL A 56 -13.54 5.09 -1.77
C VAL A 56 -13.46 3.93 -2.78
N SER A 57 -14.51 3.78 -3.60
CA SER A 57 -14.59 2.73 -4.62
C SER A 57 -13.80 3.08 -5.88
N PHE A 58 -12.92 2.17 -6.30
CA PHE A 58 -12.21 2.30 -7.57
C PHE A 58 -12.92 1.46 -8.65
N PRO A 59 -13.32 2.07 -9.78
CA PRO A 59 -14.00 1.34 -10.85
C PRO A 59 -13.06 0.27 -11.44
N THR A 60 -13.58 -0.94 -11.60
CA THR A 60 -12.88 -2.00 -12.36
C THR A 60 -12.82 -1.58 -13.83
N PRO A 61 -11.66 -1.60 -14.49
CA PRO A 61 -11.58 -1.28 -15.91
C PRO A 61 -12.42 -2.29 -16.70
N VAL A 62 -13.41 -1.81 -17.46
CA VAL A 62 -14.28 -2.66 -18.29
C VAL A 62 -13.52 -3.16 -19.54
N SER A 63 -12.43 -2.50 -19.91
CA SER A 63 -11.44 -2.96 -20.90
C SER A 63 -10.07 -2.27 -20.69
N PRO A 64 -8.96 -2.80 -21.26
CA PRO A 64 -7.63 -2.20 -21.11
C PRO A 64 -7.51 -0.78 -21.69
N LYS A 65 -8.39 -0.41 -22.64
CA LYS A 65 -8.37 0.89 -23.34
C LYS A 65 -9.53 1.81 -22.97
N MET A 66 -10.49 1.34 -22.17
CA MET A 66 -11.68 2.12 -21.82
C MET A 66 -12.05 1.91 -20.35
N ARG A 67 -11.88 2.97 -19.56
CA ARG A 67 -12.39 3.05 -18.19
C ARG A 67 -13.72 3.77 -18.25
N ILE A 68 -14.81 3.02 -18.30
CA ILE A 68 -16.15 3.61 -18.18
C ILE A 68 -16.35 3.95 -16.71
N MET A 69 -16.66 5.21 -16.40
CA MET A 69 -17.15 5.63 -15.08
C MET A 69 -18.60 5.17 -14.89
N THR A 70 -18.87 3.87 -15.03
CA THR A 70 -20.16 3.33 -14.63
C THR A 70 -20.06 3.00 -13.15
N ARG A 71 -20.76 3.77 -12.33
CA ARG A 71 -20.95 3.50 -10.91
C ARG A 71 -21.71 2.18 -10.77
N PRO A 72 -21.10 1.09 -10.27
CA PRO A 72 -21.91 -0.03 -9.81
C PRO A 72 -22.65 0.47 -8.58
N LEU A 73 -23.95 0.74 -8.74
CA LEU A 73 -24.86 0.95 -7.63
C LEU A 73 -25.06 -0.43 -6.97
N ALA A 74 -24.63 -0.56 -5.72
CA ALA A 74 -24.72 -1.75 -4.87
C ALA A 74 -23.68 -2.85 -5.13
N GLY A 75 -22.81 -3.06 -4.14
CA GLY A 75 -21.85 -4.16 -4.06
C GLY A 75 -20.68 -3.85 -3.12
N PRO A 76 -19.87 -4.85 -2.75
CA PRO A 76 -18.66 -4.65 -1.96
C PRO A 76 -17.76 -3.58 -2.60
N VAL A 77 -17.33 -2.60 -1.81
CA VAL A 77 -16.47 -1.50 -2.26
C VAL A 77 -15.13 -2.08 -2.66
N LYS A 78 -14.75 -1.87 -3.92
CA LYS A 78 -13.41 -2.23 -4.40
C LYS A 78 -12.43 -1.16 -3.93
N HIS A 79 -11.94 -1.32 -2.71
CA HIS A 79 -10.90 -0.47 -2.14
C HIS A 79 -9.52 -0.89 -2.65
N ARG A 80 -8.56 0.05 -2.59
CA ARG A 80 -7.14 -0.18 -2.88
C ARG A 80 -6.29 -0.23 -1.62
N ILE A 81 -6.90 -0.62 -0.50
CA ILE A 81 -6.22 -0.95 0.74
C ILE A 81 -5.67 -2.37 0.61
N ILE A 82 -4.35 -2.52 0.74
CA ILE A 82 -3.65 -3.81 0.62
C ILE A 82 -3.06 -4.15 1.99
N PRO A 83 -3.63 -5.14 2.71
CA PRO A 83 -3.01 -5.70 3.89
C PRO A 83 -1.72 -6.43 3.51
N ILE A 84 -0.60 -6.09 4.14
CA ILE A 84 0.71 -6.66 3.83
C ILE A 84 1.61 -6.62 5.05
N THR A 85 2.52 -7.58 5.24
CA THR A 85 3.55 -7.47 6.28
C THR A 85 4.76 -6.71 5.76
N VAL A 86 5.58 -6.14 6.66
CA VAL A 86 6.82 -5.45 6.27
C VAL A 86 7.74 -6.38 5.48
N ARG A 87 7.88 -7.63 5.94
CA ARG A 87 8.66 -8.66 5.24
C ARG A 87 8.14 -8.89 3.82
N ASN A 88 6.82 -9.08 3.66
CA ASN A 88 6.26 -9.35 2.34
C ASN A 88 6.36 -8.13 1.42
N PHE A 89 6.21 -6.92 1.97
CA PHE A 89 6.41 -5.68 1.23
C PHE A 89 7.84 -5.57 0.68
N VAL A 90 8.87 -5.81 1.51
CA VAL A 90 10.27 -5.79 1.06
C VAL A 90 10.54 -6.87 0.02
N ARG A 91 9.96 -8.06 0.19
CA ARG A 91 10.06 -9.13 -0.82
C ARG A 91 9.45 -8.74 -2.16
N VAL A 92 8.29 -8.09 -2.16
CA VAL A 92 7.62 -7.64 -3.39
C VAL A 92 8.35 -6.46 -4.04
N GLN A 93 8.78 -5.48 -3.23
CA GLN A 93 9.36 -4.24 -3.74
C GLN A 93 10.84 -4.37 -4.14
N LEU A 94 11.63 -5.14 -3.38
CA LEU A 94 13.08 -5.26 -3.58
C LEU A 94 13.52 -6.67 -3.97
N GLY A 95 12.63 -7.66 -3.96
CA GLY A 95 13.00 -9.06 -4.21
C GLY A 95 13.83 -9.68 -3.08
N TYR A 96 13.84 -9.06 -1.89
CA TYR A 96 14.73 -9.43 -0.79
C TYR A 96 13.96 -9.92 0.44
N ASP A 97 14.49 -10.92 1.14
CA ASP A 97 13.90 -11.43 2.38
C ASP A 97 14.63 -10.85 3.59
N LEU A 98 13.92 -10.06 4.41
CA LEU A 98 14.45 -9.43 5.63
C LEU A 98 14.97 -10.42 6.69
N THR A 99 14.63 -11.71 6.60
CA THR A 99 15.20 -12.74 7.49
C THR A 99 16.65 -13.08 7.17
N GLN A 100 17.10 -12.74 5.96
CA GLN A 100 18.45 -12.98 5.50
C GLN A 100 19.37 -11.83 5.91
N ARG A 101 20.66 -12.15 6.05
CA ARG A 101 21.67 -11.13 6.32
C ARG A 101 21.95 -10.34 5.04
N LEU A 102 21.83 -9.02 5.12
CA LEU A 102 22.11 -8.13 4.00
C LEU A 102 23.63 -8.02 3.73
N LEU A 103 24.04 -8.38 2.52
CA LEU A 103 25.42 -8.31 2.05
C LEU A 103 25.62 -7.11 1.11
N ALA A 104 26.87 -6.67 0.96
CA ALA A 104 27.22 -5.60 0.04
C ALA A 104 26.79 -5.89 -1.43
N ALA A 105 26.82 -7.17 -1.83
CA ALA A 105 26.40 -7.59 -3.16
C ALA A 105 24.89 -7.46 -3.39
N ASP A 106 24.07 -7.61 -2.34
CA ASP A 106 22.61 -7.54 -2.45
C ASP A 106 22.14 -6.14 -2.85
N TRP A 107 22.84 -5.11 -2.38
CA TRP A 107 22.60 -3.71 -2.76
C TRP A 107 22.68 -3.47 -4.27
N LEU A 108 23.49 -4.25 -4.98
CA LEU A 108 23.61 -4.15 -6.44
C LEU A 108 22.47 -4.84 -7.19
N THR A 109 21.66 -5.63 -6.49
CA THR A 109 20.50 -6.33 -7.06
C THR A 109 19.20 -5.52 -6.95
N PHE A 110 19.18 -4.50 -6.08
CA PHE A 110 18.00 -3.67 -5.85
C PHE A 110 17.77 -2.70 -7.01
N PRO A 111 16.56 -2.64 -7.59
CA PRO A 111 16.24 -1.62 -8.58
C PRO A 111 16.32 -0.22 -7.95
N SER A 112 17.12 0.67 -8.53
CA SER A 112 17.35 2.03 -7.98
C SER A 112 16.07 2.84 -7.82
N HIS A 113 15.10 2.68 -8.73
CA HIS A 113 13.78 3.31 -8.62
C HIS A 113 13.00 2.78 -7.42
N ALA A 114 13.00 1.46 -7.21
CA ALA A 114 12.29 0.84 -6.09
C ALA A 114 12.91 1.22 -4.74
N LEU A 115 14.24 1.33 -4.67
CA LEU A 115 14.95 1.83 -3.50
C LEU A 115 14.63 3.31 -3.23
N GLY A 116 14.54 4.12 -4.29
CA GLY A 116 14.12 5.52 -4.20
C GLY A 116 12.71 5.66 -3.62
N GLU A 117 11.75 4.87 -4.10
CA GLU A 117 10.38 4.83 -3.56
C GLU A 117 10.35 4.35 -2.11
N PHE A 118 11.15 3.34 -1.77
CA PHE A 118 11.23 2.78 -0.42
C PHE A 118 11.76 3.81 0.60
N VAL A 119 12.80 4.56 0.22
CA VAL A 119 13.50 5.51 1.10
C VAL A 119 12.85 6.90 1.12
N ALA A 120 12.15 7.29 0.04
CA ALA A 120 11.45 8.57 -0.06
C ALA A 120 9.95 8.48 0.31
N GLY A 121 9.44 7.28 0.59
CA GLY A 121 8.05 7.07 0.99
C GLY A 121 7.75 7.71 2.35
N GLU A 122 6.60 8.38 2.45
CA GLU A 122 6.16 8.98 3.70
C GLU A 122 5.31 7.97 4.50
N VAL A 123 5.64 7.83 5.79
CA VAL A 123 4.87 7.04 6.75
C VAL A 123 3.87 7.99 7.42
N TYR A 124 2.58 7.83 7.11
CA TYR A 124 1.53 8.71 7.60
C TYR A 124 1.03 8.34 9.00
N HIS A 125 1.22 7.09 9.39
CA HIS A 125 0.84 6.54 10.68
C HIS A 125 1.75 5.35 10.98
N ASP A 126 2.28 5.26 12.19
CA ASP A 126 3.02 4.09 12.71
C ASP A 126 2.91 4.06 14.25
N ASP A 127 1.95 3.32 14.77
CA ASP A 127 1.67 3.24 16.22
C ASP A 127 2.57 2.23 16.95
N VAL A 128 3.36 1.42 16.24
CA VAL A 128 4.22 0.38 16.83
C VAL A 128 5.71 0.57 16.54
N ASP A 129 6.07 1.67 15.88
CA ASP A 129 7.44 2.11 15.56
C ASP A 129 8.22 1.09 14.70
N GLU A 130 7.52 0.19 14.00
CA GLU A 130 8.14 -0.84 13.18
C GLU A 130 8.59 -0.26 11.83
N LEU A 131 7.80 0.64 11.24
CA LEU A 131 8.10 1.24 9.93
C LEU A 131 9.07 2.42 10.05
N LEU A 132 8.90 3.27 11.07
CA LEU A 132 9.79 4.39 11.35
C LEU A 132 11.20 3.92 11.74
N SER A 133 11.33 2.75 12.37
CA SER A 133 12.65 2.15 12.66
C SER A 133 13.45 1.79 11.42
N LEU A 134 12.79 1.60 10.27
CA LEU A 134 13.42 1.23 8.99
C LEU A 134 13.79 2.45 8.14
N SER A 135 13.29 3.64 8.47
CA SER A 135 13.62 4.87 7.76
C SER A 135 15.03 5.35 8.12
N PRO A 136 15.92 5.62 7.14
CA PRO A 136 17.25 6.17 7.41
C PRO A 136 17.23 7.67 7.76
N PHE A 137 16.08 8.35 7.63
CA PHE A 137 15.93 9.77 7.95
C PHE A 137 15.17 9.94 9.26
N ARG A 138 15.93 10.16 10.34
CA ARG A 138 15.44 10.71 11.60
C ARG A 138 15.79 12.20 11.66
#